data_AF-A0A645H171-F1
#
_entry.id   AF-A0A645H171-F1
#
_cell.length_a   1.000
_cell.length_b   1.000
_cell.length_c   1.000
_cell.angle_alpha   90.00
_cell.angle_beta   90.00
_cell.angle_gamma   90.00
#
_symmetry.space_group_name_H-M   'P 1'
#
loop_
_entity.id
_entity.type
_entity.pdbx_description
1 polymer ?
#
loop_
_entity_poly.entity_id
_entity_poly.type
_entity_poly.pdbx_seq_one_letter_code
_entity_poly.pdbx_strand_id
1 'polypeptide(L)'
;MNYSSGIARFLRIHEHEYFYAKTTLSGVEIYRVPSVHDFGKKLKIISVVGSVPDCQANILTTIMNLDTKKTLVLRNECRFSHGQFNGTPEAKMYYGKDQSLLAIYDQI
;
A
#
# COMPACT_ATOMS: atom_id res chain seq x y z
N MET A 1 -0.39 -18.56 2.13
CA MET A 1 -0.64 -17.34 2.93
C MET A 1 -1.72 -16.52 2.23
N ASN A 2 -2.75 -16.06 2.93
CA ASN A 2 -3.76 -15.16 2.36
C ASN A 2 -3.24 -13.71 2.40
N TYR A 3 -2.40 -13.34 1.44
CA TYR A 3 -1.82 -11.99 1.35
C TYR A 3 -2.88 -10.92 1.07
N SER A 4 -3.99 -11.30 0.43
CA SER A 4 -5.11 -10.41 0.12
C SER A 4 -5.74 -9.82 1.39
N SER A 5 -5.94 -10.63 2.44
CA SER A 5 -6.52 -10.14 3.70
C SER A 5 -5.57 -9.21 4.46
N GLY A 6 -4.27 -9.54 4.49
CA GLY A 6 -3.26 -8.71 5.16
C GLY A 6 -3.08 -7.34 4.50
N ILE A 7 -2.99 -7.32 3.15
CA ILE A 7 -2.83 -6.09 2.38
C ILE A 7 -4.10 -5.25 2.41
N ALA A 8 -5.28 -5.84 2.26
CA ALA A 8 -6.54 -5.12 2.38
C ALA A 8 -6.66 -4.43 3.75
N ARG A 9 -6.34 -5.14 4.84
CA ARG A 9 -6.33 -4.56 6.19
C ARG A 9 -5.36 -3.39 6.32
N PHE A 10 -4.15 -3.51 5.77
CA PHE A 10 -3.15 -2.45 5.81
C PHE A 10 -3.61 -1.21 5.05
N LEU A 11 -4.19 -1.38 3.86
CA LEU A 11 -4.71 -0.32 3.01
C LEU A 11 -6.05 0.25 3.52
N ARG A 12 -6.50 -0.15 4.71
CA ARG A 12 -7.78 0.25 5.33
C ARG A 12 -9.00 -0.10 4.47
N ILE A 13 -8.90 -1.15 3.66
CA ILE A 13 -10.03 -1.68 2.90
C ILE A 13 -10.90 -2.50 3.86
N HIS A 14 -12.16 -2.13 3.96
CA HIS A 14 -13.13 -2.65 4.93
C HIS A 14 -14.17 -3.57 4.26
N GLU A 15 -14.99 -4.26 5.05
CA GLU A 15 -16.07 -5.13 4.56
C GLU A 15 -17.04 -4.39 3.63
N HIS A 16 -17.28 -3.11 3.91
CA HIS A 16 -18.13 -2.24 3.10
C HIS A 16 -17.28 -1.19 2.40
N GLU A 17 -17.70 -0.84 1.18
CA GLU A 17 -17.14 0.31 0.48
C GLU A 17 -17.40 1.60 1.26
N TYR A 18 -16.50 2.56 1.12
CA TYR A 18 -16.64 3.87 1.74
C TYR A 18 -15.96 4.94 0.90
N PHE A 19 -16.25 6.19 1.24
CA PHE A 19 -15.68 7.35 0.55
C PHE A 19 -14.66 8.06 1.44
N TYR A 20 -13.51 8.35 0.86
CA TYR A 20 -12.45 9.13 1.47
C TYR A 20 -12.44 10.52 0.83
N ALA A 21 -12.72 11.56 1.62
CA ALA A 21 -12.65 12.94 1.18
C ALA A 21 -11.28 13.53 1.52
N LYS A 22 -10.65 14.16 0.54
CA LYS A 22 -9.39 14.89 0.69
C LYS A 22 -9.63 16.36 0.37
N THR A 23 -9.49 17.20 1.39
CA THR A 23 -9.56 18.66 1.22
C THR A 23 -8.21 19.19 0.76
N THR A 24 -8.23 20.01 -0.28
CA THR A 24 -7.07 20.71 -0.85
C THR A 24 -7.35 22.20 -0.89
N LEU A 25 -6.34 23.01 -1.19
CA LEU A 25 -6.53 24.45 -1.40
C LEU A 25 -7.47 24.77 -2.56
N SER A 26 -7.58 23.86 -3.55
CA SER A 26 -8.41 23.99 -4.75
C SER A 26 -9.81 23.39 -4.62
N GLY A 27 -10.15 22.74 -3.49
CA GLY A 27 -11.46 22.13 -3.29
C GLY A 27 -11.40 20.76 -2.59
N VAL A 28 -12.49 20.01 -2.69
CA VAL A 28 -12.64 18.67 -2.09
C VAL A 28 -12.61 17.60 -3.18
N GLU A 29 -11.70 16.65 -3.06
CA GLU A 29 -11.64 15.46 -3.89
C GLU A 29 -12.25 14.28 -3.15
N ILE A 30 -13.13 13.52 -3.80
CA ILE A 30 -13.78 12.34 -3.21
C ILE A 30 -13.25 11.09 -3.91
N TYR A 31 -12.81 10.14 -3.10
CA TYR A 31 -12.27 8.86 -3.55
C TYR A 31 -13.13 7.72 -3.03
N ARG A 32 -13.55 6.82 -3.92
CA ARG A 32 -14.21 5.57 -3.56
C ARG A 32 -13.16 4.52 -3.22
N VAL A 33 -13.26 3.97 -2.01
CA VAL A 33 -12.45 2.85 -1.54
C VAL A 33 -13.25 1.56 -1.71
N PRO A 34 -12.70 0.53 -2.39
CA PRO A 34 -13.42 -0.71 -2.61
C PRO A 34 -13.64 -1.49 -1.32
N SER A 35 -14.56 -2.44 -1.35
CA SER A 35 -14.73 -3.42 -0.28
C SER A 35 -13.66 -4.51 -0.32
N VAL A 36 -13.45 -5.23 0.78
CA VAL A 36 -12.59 -6.44 0.82
C VAL A 36 -13.06 -7.49 -0.20
N HIS A 37 -14.38 -7.63 -0.40
CA HIS A 37 -14.95 -8.57 -1.38
C HIS A 37 -14.58 -8.21 -2.83
N ASP A 38 -14.38 -6.92 -3.10
CA ASP A 38 -13.99 -6.43 -4.43
C ASP A 38 -12.47 -6.29 -4.60
N PHE A 39 -11.69 -6.48 -3.54
CA PHE A 39 -10.23 -6.33 -3.57
C PHE A 39 -9.61 -7.13 -4.71
N GLY A 40 -9.91 -8.43 -4.83
CA GLY A 40 -9.33 -9.29 -5.87
C GLY A 40 -9.82 -9.01 -7.30
N LYS A 41 -10.92 -8.25 -7.44
CA LYS A 41 -11.48 -7.86 -8.75
C LYS A 41 -10.94 -6.52 -9.22
N LYS A 42 -10.62 -5.62 -8.28
CA LYS A 42 -10.18 -4.24 -8.56
C LYS A 42 -8.68 -4.03 -8.38
N LEU A 43 -8.05 -4.74 -7.45
CA LEU A 43 -6.64 -4.61 -7.14
C LEU A 43 -5.91 -5.93 -7.39
N LYS A 44 -4.77 -5.86 -8.07
CA LYS A 44 -3.94 -7.03 -8.35
C LYS A 44 -2.50 -6.78 -7.93
N ILE A 45 -1.93 -7.71 -7.18
CA ILE A 45 -0.50 -7.75 -6.94
C ILE A 45 0.16 -8.25 -8.22
N ILE A 46 0.94 -7.40 -8.86
CA ILE A 46 1.58 -7.71 -10.15
C ILE A 46 3.04 -8.14 -9.99
N SER A 47 3.69 -7.74 -8.89
CA SER A 47 5.07 -8.16 -8.60
C SER A 47 5.36 -8.13 -7.11
N VAL A 48 6.25 -9.02 -6.69
CA VAL A 48 6.90 -9.03 -5.37
C VAL A 48 8.37 -9.31 -5.62
N VAL A 49 9.24 -8.34 -5.35
CA VAL A 49 10.67 -8.40 -5.69
C VAL A 49 11.50 -8.12 -4.44
N GLY A 50 12.43 -9.02 -4.14
CA GLY A 50 13.45 -8.79 -3.11
C GLY A 50 14.53 -7.83 -3.63
N SER A 51 14.96 -6.88 -2.80
CA SER A 51 16.07 -5.98 -3.08
C SER A 51 16.94 -5.87 -1.83
N VAL A 52 18.24 -6.12 -1.96
CA VAL A 52 19.20 -6.04 -0.84
C VAL A 52 20.31 -5.09 -1.27
N PRO A 53 20.16 -3.77 -1.03
CA PRO A 53 21.10 -2.79 -1.55
C PRO A 53 22.47 -2.88 -0.87
N ASP A 54 22.51 -3.06 0.45
CA ASP A 54 23.77 -3.19 1.23
C ASP A 54 23.52 -3.91 2.58
N CYS A 55 22.72 -3.31 3.47
CA CYS A 55 22.47 -3.82 4.84
C CYS A 55 20.98 -3.90 5.21
N GLN A 56 20.10 -3.82 4.21
CA GLN A 56 18.66 -3.75 4.41
C GLN A 56 17.98 -4.72 3.45
N ALA A 57 17.26 -5.69 4.00
CA ALA A 57 16.45 -6.59 3.19
C ALA A 57 15.14 -5.88 2.86
N ASN A 58 14.94 -5.53 1.59
CA ASN A 58 13.72 -4.91 1.11
C ASN A 58 12.87 -5.93 0.34
N ILE A 59 11.56 -5.85 0.52
CA ILE A 59 10.56 -6.51 -0.33
C ILE A 59 9.70 -5.41 -0.95
N LEU A 60 9.78 -5.30 -2.28
CA LEU A 60 9.00 -4.37 -3.09
C LEU A 60 7.76 -5.10 -3.61
N THR A 61 6.59 -4.67 -3.17
CA THR A 61 5.30 -5.19 -3.64
C THR A 61 4.64 -4.17 -4.54
N THR A 62 4.38 -4.51 -5.80
CA THR A 62 3.62 -3.64 -6.71
C THR A 62 2.18 -4.12 -6.83
N ILE A 63 1.26 -3.20 -6.55
CA ILE A 63 -0.19 -3.37 -6.63
C ILE A 63 -0.69 -2.48 -7.76
N MET A 64 -1.51 -3.02 -8.65
CA MET A 64 -2.15 -2.30 -9.73
C MET A 64 -3.66 -2.20 -9.46
N ASN A 65 -4.21 -1.00 -9.60
CA ASN A 65 -5.65 -0.83 -9.76
C ASN A 65 -6.02 -1.18 -11.21
N LEU A 66 -6.91 -2.17 -11.37
CA LEU A 66 -7.30 -2.72 -12.66
C LEU A 66 -8.20 -1.78 -13.45
N ASP A 67 -8.91 -0.87 -12.79
CA ASP A 67 -9.80 0.13 -13.40
C ASP A 67 -8.98 1.34 -13.88
N THR A 68 -8.16 1.93 -13.00
CA THR A 68 -7.39 3.15 -13.31
C THR A 68 -6.03 2.90 -13.94
N LYS A 69 -5.55 1.65 -13.93
CA LYS A 69 -4.18 1.22 -14.33
C LYS A 69 -3.05 1.87 -13.53
N LYS A 70 -3.36 2.66 -12.50
CA LYS A 70 -2.36 3.23 -11.59
C LYS A 70 -1.73 2.14 -10.73
N THR A 71 -0.48 2.35 -10.35
CA THR A 71 0.30 1.41 -9.55
C THR A 71 0.74 2.02 -8.23
N LEU A 72 0.67 1.22 -7.17
CA LEU A 72 1.24 1.50 -5.87
C LEU A 72 2.33 0.48 -5.57
N VAL A 73 3.51 0.97 -5.22
CA VAL A 73 4.68 0.20 -4.80
C VAL A 73 4.81 0.40 -3.30
N LEU A 74 4.81 -0.72 -2.57
CA LEU A 74 5.06 -0.76 -1.14
C LEU A 74 6.46 -1.33 -0.93
N ARG A 75 7.30 -0.63 -0.17
CA ARG A 75 8.62 -1.10 0.23
C ARG A 75 8.57 -1.54 1.68
N ASN A 76 8.68 -2.84 1.91
CA ASN A 76 8.91 -3.40 3.23
C ASN A 76 10.41 -3.49 3.48
N GLU A 77 10.93 -2.69 4.40
CA GLU A 77 12.31 -2.67 4.84
C GLU A 77 12.43 -3.47 6.13
N CYS A 78 13.16 -4.58 6.09
CA CYS A 78 13.56 -5.37 7.25
C CYS A 78 14.99 -4.96 7.64
N ARG A 79 15.15 -4.48 8.87
CA ARG A 79 16.44 -3.97 9.38
C ARG A 79 16.54 -4.16 10.88
N PHE A 80 17.74 -4.00 11.43
CA PHE A 80 17.91 -3.88 12.87
C PHE A 80 17.66 -2.43 13.30
N SER A 81 16.92 -2.25 14.40
CA SER A 81 16.70 -0.94 15.01
C SER A 81 18.02 -0.39 15.55
N HIS A 82 18.21 0.93 15.40
CA HIS A 82 19.37 1.68 15.92
C HIS A 82 18.96 2.65 17.04
N GLY A 83 17.69 2.61 17.47
CA GLY A 83 17.13 3.49 18.50
C GLY A 83 17.12 2.86 19.88
N GLN A 84 16.10 3.19 20.69
CA GLN A 84 15.94 2.68 22.07
C GLN A 84 15.95 1.14 22.17
N PHE A 85 15.62 0.43 21.08
CA PHE A 85 15.69 -1.02 20.95
C PHE A 85 16.83 -1.42 19.99
N ASN A 86 18.05 -1.01 20.30
CA ASN A 86 19.22 -1.26 19.45
C ASN A 86 19.45 -2.77 19.24
N GLY A 87 19.63 -3.21 17.99
CA GLY A 87 19.84 -4.61 17.64
C GLY A 87 18.59 -5.48 17.56
N THR A 88 17.40 -4.93 17.86
CA THR A 88 16.13 -5.66 17.68
C THR A 88 15.71 -5.63 16.20
N PRO A 89 15.33 -6.77 15.59
CA PRO A 89 14.80 -6.77 14.23
C PRO A 89 13.48 -5.98 14.17
N GLU A 90 13.37 -5.07 13.21
CA GLU A 90 12.19 -4.28 12.92
C GLU A 90 11.83 -4.37 11.43
N ALA A 91 10.53 -4.25 11.13
CA ALA A 91 10.03 -4.16 9.76
C ALA A 91 9.25 -2.84 9.60
N LYS A 92 9.57 -2.07 8.56
CA LYS A 92 8.91 -0.81 8.24
C LYS A 92 8.39 -0.86 6.82
N MET A 93 7.13 -0.48 6.62
CA MET A 93 6.55 -0.36 5.29
C MET A 93 6.48 1.11 4.88
N TYR A 94 6.93 1.41 3.67
CA TYR A 94 6.91 2.72 3.06
C TYR A 94 6.13 2.68 1.75
N TYR A 95 5.48 3.79 1.40
CA TYR A 95 5.08 4.02 0.02
C TYR A 95 6.32 4.25 -0.84
N GLY A 96 6.26 3.82 -2.10
CA GLY A 96 7.28 4.17 -3.09
C GLY A 96 7.47 5.68 -3.15
N LYS A 97 8.71 6.09 -3.45
CA LYS A 97 9.03 7.52 -3.58
C LYS A 97 8.08 8.18 -4.58
N ASP A 98 7.51 9.32 -4.20
CA ASP A 98 6.54 10.10 -4.99
C ASP A 98 5.24 9.37 -5.34
N GLN A 99 4.93 8.26 -4.64
CA GLN A 99 3.68 7.53 -4.81
C GLN A 99 2.65 7.88 -3.74
N SER A 100 1.39 7.71 -4.10
CA SER A 100 0.26 8.03 -3.25
C SER A 100 -0.65 6.82 -3.08
N LEU A 101 -1.20 6.65 -1.88
CA LEU A 101 -2.29 5.70 -1.62
C LEU A 101 -3.50 5.94 -2.54
N LEU A 102 -3.67 7.16 -3.05
CA LEU A 102 -4.73 7.47 -4.00
C LEU A 102 -4.63 6.68 -5.31
N ALA A 103 -3.47 6.08 -5.61
CA ALA A 103 -3.28 5.22 -6.78
C ALA A 103 -4.17 3.96 -6.76
N ILE A 104 -4.66 3.54 -5.59
CA ILE A 104 -5.52 2.36 -5.47
C ILE A 104 -7.01 2.71 -5.31
N TYR A 105 -7.37 3.99 -5.27
CA TYR A 105 -8.77 4.44 -5.14
C TYR A 105 -9.30 4.97 -6.46
N ASP A 106 -10.63 4.97 -6.58
CA ASP A 106 -11.32 5.51 -7.75
C ASP A 106 -11.80 6.93 -7.41
N GLN A 107 -11.31 7.94 -8.13
CA GLN A 107 -11.77 9.32 -7.94
C GLN A 107 -13.16 9.49 -8.57
N ILE A 108 -14.05 10.17 -7.86
CA ILE A 108 -15.41 10.51 -8.30
C ILE A 108 -15.47 11.99 -8.68
#